data_AF-A0A2A2HYG0-F1
#
_entry.id   AF-A0A2A2HYG0-F1
#
_cell.length_a   1.000
_cell.length_b   1.000
_cell.length_c   1.000
_cell.angle_alpha   90.00
_cell.angle_beta   90.00
_cell.angle_gamma   90.00
#
_symmetry.space_group_name_H-M   'P 1'
#
loop_
_entity.id
_entity.type
_entity.pdbx_description
1 polymer ?
#
loop_
_entity_poly.entity_id
_entity_poly.type
_entity_poly.pdbx_seq_one_letter_code
_entity_poly.pdbx_strand_id
1 'polypeptide(L)'
;MRLEDEDKQAIFEIVAARYFTTQSWKWVNLRKDINKILKAFDELNEQYASYSYVSRDWYVENMGSKYIHMCSTWEELKNFVTFLNTHGSAFNFLVNTGNRKSFCIVSDTRDLSEVQANAIKEVQKLGYNTFIFLATVPDEIEFQLLQVRGVN
;
A
#
# COMPACT_ATOMS: atom_id res chain seq x y z
N MET A 1 -4.22 28.92 5.71
CA MET A 1 -3.22 28.47 4.71
C MET A 1 -3.96 27.70 3.65
N ARG A 2 -3.74 28.02 2.37
CA ARG A 2 -4.30 27.24 1.27
C ARG A 2 -3.51 25.94 1.11
N LEU A 3 -4.20 24.83 1.00
CA LEU A 3 -3.60 23.51 0.77
C LEU A 3 -3.31 23.29 -0.70
N GLU A 4 -2.12 22.80 -1.00
CA GLU A 4 -1.76 22.28 -2.31
C GLU A 4 -2.28 20.85 -2.48
N ASP A 5 -2.34 20.35 -3.72
CA ASP A 5 -2.87 19.02 -3.99
C ASP A 5 -2.04 17.91 -3.32
N GLU A 6 -0.72 18.11 -3.18
CA GLU A 6 0.15 17.19 -2.44
C GLU A 6 -0.17 17.15 -0.95
N ASP A 7 -0.50 18.30 -0.34
CA ASP A 7 -0.94 18.38 1.06
C ASP A 7 -2.24 17.61 1.26
N LYS A 8 -3.21 17.84 0.35
CA LYS A 8 -4.51 17.15 0.38
C LYS A 8 -4.32 15.64 0.25
N GLN A 9 -3.49 15.21 -0.70
CA GLN A 9 -3.20 13.80 -0.91
C GLN A 9 -2.56 13.16 0.34
N ALA A 10 -1.61 13.85 0.97
CA ALA A 10 -1.00 13.39 2.22
C ALA A 10 -2.04 13.27 3.35
N ILE A 11 -2.94 14.24 3.49
CA ILE A 11 -4.03 14.18 4.47
C ILE A 11 -4.95 13.00 4.18
N PHE A 12 -5.33 12.77 2.92
CA PHE A 12 -6.18 11.64 2.56
C PHE A 12 -5.52 10.30 2.90
N GLU A 13 -4.21 10.14 2.66
CA GLU A 13 -3.46 8.94 3.04
C GLU A 13 -3.44 8.73 4.55
N ILE A 14 -3.29 9.80 5.34
CA ILE A 14 -3.36 9.73 6.81
C ILE A 14 -4.74 9.27 7.27
N VAL A 15 -5.81 9.84 6.69
CA VAL A 15 -7.18 9.49 7.04
C VAL A 15 -7.50 8.04 6.66
N ALA A 16 -7.10 7.60 5.47
CA ALA A 16 -7.26 6.22 5.02
C ALA A 16 -6.52 5.22 5.94
N ALA A 17 -5.25 5.49 6.24
CA ALA A 17 -4.45 4.66 7.15
C ALA A 17 -5.07 4.57 8.55
N ARG A 18 -5.58 5.68 9.08
CA ARG A 18 -6.30 5.71 10.36
C ARG A 18 -7.60 4.93 10.32
N TYR A 19 -8.35 5.02 9.22
CA TYR A 19 -9.55 4.22 9.01
C TYR A 19 -9.22 2.72 9.03
N PHE A 20 -8.24 2.26 8.24
CA PHE A 20 -7.83 0.86 8.21
C PHE A 20 -7.40 0.35 9.60
N THR A 21 -6.62 1.16 10.32
CA THR A 21 -6.19 0.85 11.68
C THR A 21 -7.38 0.72 12.64
N THR A 22 -8.37 1.61 12.54
CA THR A 22 -9.60 1.57 13.35
C THR A 22 -10.41 0.30 13.07
N GLN A 23 -10.42 -0.17 11.82
CA GLN A 23 -11.04 -1.43 11.42
C GLN A 23 -10.20 -2.68 11.76
N SER A 24 -9.04 -2.52 12.40
CA SER A 24 -8.08 -3.60 12.66
C SER A 24 -7.59 -4.33 11.39
N TRP A 25 -7.58 -3.63 10.25
CA TRP A 25 -7.05 -4.16 9.00
C TRP A 25 -5.53 -3.99 8.94
N LYS A 26 -4.84 -4.99 8.40
CA LYS A 26 -3.40 -4.85 8.08
C LYS A 26 -3.28 -4.05 6.80
N TRP A 27 -2.35 -3.10 6.74
CA TRP A 27 -2.16 -2.27 5.55
C TRP A 27 -0.69 -1.90 5.35
N VAL A 28 -0.34 -1.59 4.10
CA VAL A 28 1.00 -1.18 3.67
C VAL A 28 0.84 0.00 2.71
N ASN A 29 1.62 1.06 2.90
CA ASN A 29 1.64 2.20 2.00
C ASN A 29 2.56 1.88 0.80
N LEU A 30 1.95 1.64 -0.36
CA LEU A 30 2.68 1.25 -1.57
C LEU A 30 3.52 2.39 -2.14
N ARG A 31 3.16 3.66 -1.90
CA ARG A 31 4.00 4.81 -2.31
C ARG A 31 5.36 4.80 -1.61
N LYS A 32 5.41 4.29 -0.37
CA LYS A 32 6.62 4.27 0.46
C LYS A 32 7.35 2.93 0.46
N ASP A 33 6.59 1.83 0.42
CA ASP A 33 7.12 0.50 0.72
C ASP A 33 7.23 -0.43 -0.49
N ILE A 34 6.82 0.00 -1.70
CA ILE A 34 6.91 -0.85 -2.90
C ILE A 34 8.33 -1.38 -3.14
N ASN A 35 9.35 -0.54 -3.03
CA ASN A 35 10.74 -0.97 -3.22
C ASN A 35 11.19 -1.97 -2.15
N LYS A 36 10.65 -1.88 -0.93
CA LYS A 36 10.95 -2.85 0.13
C LYS A 36 10.32 -4.21 -0.19
N ILE A 37 9.12 -4.22 -0.78
CA ILE A 37 8.46 -5.45 -1.24
C ILE A 37 9.27 -6.10 -2.36
N LEU A 38 9.71 -5.32 -3.36
CA LEU A 38 10.52 -5.83 -4.46
C LEU A 38 11.85 -6.41 -3.95
N LYS A 39 12.53 -5.69 -3.05
CA LYS A 39 13.76 -6.17 -2.43
C LYS A 39 13.57 -7.47 -1.63
N ALA A 40 12.48 -7.57 -0.86
CA ALA A 40 12.17 -8.79 -0.11
C ALA A 40 11.97 -10.01 -1.04
N PHE A 41 11.39 -9.80 -2.22
CA PHE A 41 11.25 -10.84 -3.23
C PHE A 41 12.61 -11.29 -3.79
N ASP A 42 13.51 -10.36 -4.08
CA ASP A 42 14.86 -10.68 -4.55
C ASP A 42 15.66 -11.42 -3.47
N GLU A 43 15.63 -10.94 -2.23
CA GLU A 43 16.26 -11.60 -1.07
C GLU A 43 15.72 -13.02 -0.86
N LEU A 44 14.42 -13.26 -1.08
CA LEU A 44 13.84 -14.61 -1.02
C LEU A 44 14.41 -15.53 -2.09
N ASN A 45 14.50 -15.05 -3.34
CA ASN A 45 15.07 -15.82 -4.44
C ASN A 45 16.52 -16.23 -4.15
N GLU A 46 17.33 -15.31 -3.61
CA GLU A 46 18.72 -15.57 -3.23
C GLU A 46 18.81 -16.61 -2.11
N GLN A 47 17.96 -16.51 -1.08
CA GLN A 47 17.90 -17.49 0.01
C GLN A 47 17.52 -18.88 -0.51
N TYR A 48 16.49 -18.98 -1.35
CA TYR A 48 16.08 -20.25 -1.93
C TYR A 48 17.17 -20.85 -2.84
N ALA A 49 17.87 -20.02 -3.63
CA ALA A 49 18.97 -20.49 -4.46
C ALA A 49 20.12 -21.09 -3.63
N SER A 50 20.34 -20.54 -2.43
CA SER A 50 21.37 -21.02 -1.50
C SER A 50 20.96 -22.28 -0.73
N TYR A 51 19.65 -22.45 -0.44
CA TYR A 51 19.12 -23.51 0.42
C TYR A 51 17.84 -24.15 -0.17
N SER A 52 17.99 -24.81 -1.32
CA SER A 52 16.89 -25.31 -2.16
C SER A 52 16.21 -26.59 -1.67
N TYR A 53 16.57 -27.11 -0.48
CA TYR A 53 15.98 -28.31 0.10
C TYR A 53 14.66 -28.06 0.86
N VAL A 54 14.25 -26.80 1.04
CA VAL A 54 12.96 -26.41 1.62
C VAL A 54 12.08 -25.80 0.52
N SER A 55 10.77 -25.99 0.57
CA SER A 55 9.86 -25.40 -0.43
C SER A 55 9.90 -23.87 -0.41
N ARG A 56 9.73 -23.24 -1.58
CA ARG A 56 9.63 -21.77 -1.67
C ARG A 56 8.48 -21.20 -0.84
N ASP A 57 7.36 -21.91 -0.78
CA ASP A 57 6.20 -21.50 0.03
C ASP A 57 6.57 -21.37 1.51
N TRP A 58 7.41 -22.28 2.02
CA TRP A 58 7.89 -22.17 3.40
C TRP A 58 8.70 -20.88 3.60
N TYR A 59 9.56 -20.50 2.66
CA TYR A 59 10.30 -19.24 2.74
C TYR A 59 9.34 -18.04 2.73
N VAL A 60 8.33 -18.03 1.85
CA VAL A 60 7.33 -16.95 1.81
C VAL A 60 6.58 -16.84 3.13
N GLU A 61 6.18 -17.97 3.69
CA GLU A 61 5.40 -18.02 4.93
C GLU A 61 6.19 -17.58 6.15
N ASN A 62 7.50 -17.87 6.19
CA ASN A 62 8.37 -17.65 7.35
C ASN A 62 9.30 -16.43 7.22
N MET A 63 9.20 -15.68 6.12
CA MET A 63 10.04 -14.49 5.95
C MET A 63 9.62 -13.37 6.91
N GLY A 64 10.60 -12.73 7.56
CA GLY A 64 10.36 -11.62 8.49
C GLY A 64 9.65 -10.41 7.85
N SER A 65 9.68 -10.30 6.52
CA SER A 65 9.00 -9.27 5.72
C SER A 65 7.59 -9.68 5.26
N LYS A 66 7.04 -10.81 5.71
CA LYS A 66 5.67 -11.23 5.33
C LYS A 66 4.62 -10.14 5.56
N TYR A 67 4.80 -9.30 6.57
CA TYR A 67 3.87 -8.23 6.89
C TYR A 67 3.75 -7.15 5.79
N ILE A 68 4.76 -6.98 4.91
CA ILE A 68 4.73 -5.96 3.85
C ILE A 68 4.11 -6.43 2.53
N HIS A 69 4.07 -7.74 2.25
CA HIS A 69 3.48 -8.29 1.02
C HIS A 69 2.23 -9.16 1.28
N MET A 70 2.08 -9.69 2.50
CA MET A 70 0.93 -10.45 2.98
C MET A 70 0.55 -11.65 2.07
N CYS A 71 1.54 -12.24 1.41
CA CYS A 71 1.38 -13.44 0.58
C CYS A 71 1.75 -14.67 1.42
N SER A 72 1.15 -15.82 1.09
CA SER A 72 1.39 -17.09 1.80
C SER A 72 1.98 -18.18 0.88
N THR A 73 1.95 -17.97 -0.44
CA THR A 73 2.59 -18.88 -1.41
C THR A 73 3.54 -18.13 -2.33
N TRP A 74 4.49 -18.87 -2.89
CA TRP A 74 5.44 -18.39 -3.88
C TRP A 74 4.75 -17.88 -5.13
N GLU A 75 3.78 -18.63 -5.64
CA GLU A 75 3.05 -18.24 -6.85
C GLU A 75 2.25 -16.95 -6.61
N GLU A 76 1.62 -16.80 -5.45
CA GLU A 76 0.93 -15.57 -5.07
C GLU A 76 1.89 -14.38 -4.97
N LEU A 77 3.04 -14.56 -4.31
CA LEU A 77 4.05 -13.50 -4.16
C LEU A 77 4.64 -13.09 -5.52
N LYS A 78 4.97 -14.07 -6.37
CA LYS A 78 5.50 -13.83 -7.71
C LYS A 78 4.52 -13.01 -8.56
N ASN A 79 3.26 -13.45 -8.62
CA ASN A 79 2.23 -12.73 -9.38
C ASN A 79 1.97 -11.32 -8.81
N PHE A 80 2.00 -11.17 -7.49
CA PHE A 80 1.89 -9.88 -6.81
C PHE A 80 3.03 -8.93 -7.17
N VAL A 81 4.28 -9.40 -7.12
CA VAL A 81 5.46 -8.58 -7.46
C VAL A 81 5.48 -8.20 -8.94
N THR A 82 5.15 -9.14 -9.83
CA THR A 82 5.00 -8.84 -11.26
C THR A 82 3.95 -7.75 -11.50
N PHE A 83 2.81 -7.83 -10.81
CA PHE A 83 1.79 -6.80 -10.87
C PHE A 83 2.28 -5.44 -10.37
N LEU A 84 2.96 -5.41 -9.22
CA LEU A 84 3.47 -4.18 -8.63
C LEU A 84 4.48 -3.46 -9.54
N ASN A 85 5.35 -4.20 -10.22
CA ASN A 85 6.33 -3.61 -11.15
C ASN A 85 5.66 -2.86 -12.31
N THR A 86 4.48 -3.30 -12.76
CA THR A 86 3.79 -2.70 -13.91
C THR A 86 2.74 -1.67 -13.49
N HIS A 87 2.02 -1.93 -12.38
CA HIS A 87 0.81 -1.20 -12.00
C HIS A 87 0.83 -0.66 -10.57
N GLY A 88 1.88 -0.93 -9.79
CA GLY A 88 1.92 -0.57 -8.37
C GLY A 88 1.79 0.92 -8.09
N SER A 89 2.25 1.78 -9.01
CA SER A 89 2.15 3.24 -8.91
C SER A 89 0.72 3.78 -9.04
N ALA A 90 -0.25 2.96 -9.46
CA ALA A 90 -1.65 3.34 -9.55
C ALA A 90 -2.38 3.31 -8.20
N PHE A 91 -1.80 2.65 -7.18
CA PHE A 91 -2.44 2.44 -5.88
C PHE A 91 -1.65 3.11 -4.74
N ASN A 92 -2.36 3.53 -3.70
CA ASN A 92 -1.76 4.10 -2.50
C ASN A 92 -1.47 3.02 -1.44
N PHE A 93 -2.37 2.04 -1.29
CA PHE A 93 -2.24 1.01 -0.26
C PHE A 93 -2.51 -0.40 -0.76
N LEU A 94 -1.85 -1.36 -0.12
CA LEU A 94 -2.31 -2.74 -0.01
C LEU A 94 -2.97 -2.91 1.37
N VAL A 95 -4.14 -3.54 1.41
CA VAL A 95 -4.93 -3.73 2.62
C VAL A 95 -5.37 -5.19 2.70
N ASN A 96 -5.34 -5.79 3.89
CA ASN A 96 -5.93 -7.09 4.16
C ASN A 96 -7.07 -6.92 5.16
N THR A 97 -8.28 -7.20 4.70
CA THR A 97 -9.53 -7.05 5.47
C THR A 97 -9.87 -8.29 6.32
N GLY A 98 -8.93 -9.24 6.45
CA GLY A 98 -9.12 -10.52 7.12
C GLY A 98 -9.62 -11.62 6.19
N ASN A 99 -10.39 -11.27 5.16
CA ASN A 99 -10.92 -12.23 4.19
C ASN A 99 -10.13 -12.25 2.89
N ARG A 100 -9.69 -11.08 2.41
CA ARG A 100 -8.97 -10.92 1.14
C ARG A 100 -8.01 -9.74 1.20
N LYS A 101 -6.97 -9.81 0.36
CA LYS A 101 -6.15 -8.66 -0.01
C LYS A 101 -6.90 -7.77 -0.97
N SER A 102 -6.81 -6.47 -0.74
CA SER A 102 -7.41 -5.42 -1.54
C SER A 102 -6.38 -4.33 -1.80
N PHE A 103 -6.38 -3.78 -3.00
CA PHE A 103 -5.66 -2.55 -3.28
C PHE A 103 -6.56 -1.35 -3.02
N CYS A 104 -5.98 -0.23 -2.58
CA CYS A 104 -6.73 1.00 -2.33
C CYS A 104 -6.13 2.17 -3.10
N ILE A 105 -7.00 2.89 -3.80
CA ILE A 105 -6.73 4.21 -4.34
C ILE A 105 -7.33 5.23 -3.38
N VAL A 106 -6.62 6.30 -3.11
CA VAL A 106 -7.12 7.42 -2.32
C VAL A 106 -7.32 8.61 -3.27
N SER A 107 -8.53 9.19 -3.25
CA SER A 107 -8.95 10.21 -4.21
C SER A 107 -10.00 11.13 -3.58
N ASP A 108 -10.18 12.33 -4.13
CA ASP A 108 -11.29 13.23 -3.83
C ASP A 108 -12.45 13.10 -4.83
N THR A 109 -12.21 12.46 -5.97
CA THR A 109 -13.20 12.16 -7.00
C THR A 109 -13.36 10.66 -7.24
N ARG A 110 -14.54 10.30 -7.77
CA ARG A 110 -14.84 8.95 -8.29
C ARG A 110 -14.23 8.69 -9.66
N ASP A 111 -13.78 9.74 -10.34
CA ASP A 111 -13.19 9.61 -11.66
C ASP A 111 -11.84 8.91 -11.58
N LEU A 112 -11.67 7.90 -12.42
CA LEU A 112 -10.44 7.13 -12.50
C LEU A 112 -9.70 7.53 -13.77
N SER A 113 -8.40 7.78 -13.64
CA SER A 113 -7.52 7.87 -14.80
C SER A 113 -7.49 6.54 -15.57
N GLU A 114 -7.15 6.59 -16.85
CA GLU A 114 -7.00 5.38 -17.68
C GLU A 114 -5.99 4.38 -17.07
N VAL A 115 -4.90 4.90 -16.49
CA VAL A 115 -3.88 4.10 -15.80
C VAL A 115 -4.48 3.36 -14.61
N GLN A 116 -5.27 4.03 -13.77
CA GLN A 116 -5.94 3.41 -12.64
C GLN A 116 -6.99 2.39 -13.09
N ALA A 117 -7.82 2.74 -14.08
CA ALA A 117 -8.85 1.85 -14.61
C ALA A 117 -8.25 0.55 -15.17
N ASN A 118 -7.14 0.64 -15.90
CA ASN A 118 -6.43 -0.52 -16.42
C ASN A 118 -5.78 -1.34 -15.30
N ALA A 119 -5.12 -0.70 -14.34
CA ALA A 119 -4.52 -1.37 -13.19
C ALA A 119 -5.56 -2.15 -12.36
N ILE A 120 -6.77 -1.60 -12.19
CA ILE A 120 -7.89 -2.27 -11.49
C ILE A 120 -8.32 -3.53 -12.25
N LYS A 121 -8.46 -3.46 -13.57
CA LYS A 121 -8.82 -4.64 -14.38
C LYS A 121 -7.80 -5.76 -14.21
N GLU A 122 -6.50 -5.44 -14.23
CA GLU A 122 -5.44 -6.44 -14.07
C GLU A 122 -5.42 -7.03 -12.65
N VAL A 123 -5.62 -6.21 -11.61
CA VAL A 123 -5.60 -6.70 -10.22
C VAL A 123 -6.79 -7.61 -9.90
N GLN A 124 -7.94 -7.36 -10.52
CA GLN A 124 -9.13 -8.19 -10.39
C GLN A 124 -8.94 -9.59 -11.00
N LYS A 125 -8.19 -9.71 -12.10
CA LYS A 125 -7.84 -11.03 -12.69
C LYS A 125 -7.01 -11.88 -11.73
N LEU A 126 -6.22 -11.23 -10.87
CA LEU A 126 -5.44 -11.89 -9.82
C LEU A 126 -6.26 -12.22 -8.56
N GLY A 127 -7.57 -11.93 -8.56
CA GLY A 127 -8.48 -12.23 -7.45
C GLY A 127 -8.43 -11.23 -6.29
N TYR A 128 -7.72 -10.11 -6.45
CA TYR A 128 -7.69 -9.03 -5.48
C TYR A 128 -8.90 -8.10 -5.63
N ASN A 129 -9.39 -7.58 -4.52
CA ASN A 129 -10.40 -6.53 -4.54
C ASN A 129 -9.74 -5.15 -4.75
N THR A 130 -10.53 -4.15 -5.10
CA THR A 130 -10.10 -2.76 -5.12
C THR A 130 -11.06 -1.90 -4.32
N PHE A 131 -10.52 -0.99 -3.51
CA PHE A 131 -11.23 0.09 -2.86
C PHE A 131 -10.83 1.44 -3.45
N ILE A 132 -11.79 2.36 -3.53
CA ILE A 132 -11.54 3.78 -3.73
C ILE A 132 -11.95 4.48 -2.44
N PHE A 133 -10.96 4.97 -1.71
CA PHE A 133 -11.18 5.75 -0.51
C PHE A 133 -11.38 7.21 -0.90
N LEU A 134 -12.64 7.64 -0.87
CA LEU A 134 -13.04 8.99 -1.19
C LEU A 134 -12.96 9.87 0.06
N ALA A 135 -12.19 10.94 -0.02
CA ALA A 135 -12.05 11.92 1.05
C ALA A 135 -12.09 13.35 0.49
N THR A 136 -12.56 14.28 1.29
CA THR A 136 -12.57 15.70 0.95
C THR A 136 -12.01 16.47 2.13
N VAL A 137 -11.14 17.43 1.84
CA VAL A 137 -10.58 18.36 2.82
C VAL A 137 -10.86 19.78 2.35
N PRO A 138 -11.06 20.73 3.28
CA PRO A 138 -11.23 22.13 2.90
C PRO A 138 -9.98 22.66 2.20
N ASP A 139 -10.17 23.59 1.26
CA ASP A 139 -9.05 24.22 0.53
C ASP A 139 -8.15 25.07 1.43
N GLU A 140 -8.68 25.54 2.56
CA GLU A 140 -7.96 26.35 3.51
C GLU A 140 -8.08 25.76 4.93
N ILE A 141 -6.96 25.76 5.64
CA ILE A 141 -6.90 25.41 7.06
C ILE A 141 -6.38 26.61 7.85
N GLU A 142 -7.10 26.95 8.92
CA GLU A 142 -6.66 27.94 9.90
C GLU A 142 -5.62 27.34 10.85
N PHE A 143 -4.58 28.10 11.18
CA PHE A 143 -3.57 27.68 12.14
C PHE A 143 -3.06 28.88 12.94
N GLN A 144 -2.61 28.62 14.17
CA GLN A 144 -1.96 29.60 15.03
C GLN A 144 -0.57 29.08 15.41
N LEU A 145 0.47 29.90 15.19
CA LEU A 145 1.83 29.61 15.64
C LEU A 145 2.13 30.41 16.91
N LEU A 146 2.38 29.71 18.02
CA LEU A 146 2.79 30.32 19.28
C LEU A 146 4.28 30.09 19.51
N GLN A 147 5.06 31.17 19.60
CA GLN A 147 6.48 31.10 19.97
C GLN A 147 6.61 31.24 21.49
N VAL A 148 6.97 30.16 22.18
CA VAL A 148 7.28 30.19 23.61
C VAL A 148 8.78 30.44 23.80
N ARG A 149 9.14 31.52 24.49
CA ARG A 149 10.53 31.74 24.95
C ARG A 149 10.73 31.03 26.28
N GLY A 150 11.93 30.50 26.51
CA GLY A 150 12.28 29.79 27.74
C GLY A 150 11.91 30.60 28.98
N VAL A 151 11.26 29.94 29.93
CA VAL A 151 10.99 30.49 31.26
C VAL A 151 12.33 30.46 31.99
N ASN A 152 12.87 31.63 32.33
CA ASN A 152 14.08 31.74 33.16
C ASN A 152 13.84 31.14 34.55
#